data_AF-A0A7C1GLI7-F1
#
_entry.id   AF-A0A7C1GLI7-F1
#
_cell.length_a   1.000
_cell.length_b   1.000
_cell.length_c   1.000
_cell.angle_alpha   90.00
_cell.angle_beta   90.00
_cell.angle_gamma   90.00
#
_symmetry.space_group_name_H-M   'P 1'
#
loop_
_entity.id
_entity.type
_entity.pdbx_description
1 polymer ?
#
loop_
_entity_poly.entity_id
_entity_poly.type
_entity_poly.pdbx_seq_one_letter_code
_entity_poly.pdbx_strand_id
1 'polypeptide(L)'
;MGDLEQWKVFVLRLGHRPERDKRITTHVFLVARAFGAHGAFYSGQRDKKVETSVKKVVETWGGPFTLEFIKDWVKKIKQWQKDGGEIIHLTMYGLPLNEVIQKIRESNKDKLIIVGGTKVPKVVYELADWNVSVTLQPHSEVGALSVFLHELYMGHELTKGFKDAKIKIIPQARGKKVVKI
;
A
#
# COMPACT_ATOMS: atom_id res chain seq x y z
N MET A 1 -16.90 -18.97 6.67
CA MET A 1 -16.24 -17.67 6.42
C MET A 1 -15.35 -17.88 5.19
N GLY A 2 -15.98 -17.91 4.01
CA GLY A 2 -15.36 -18.37 2.77
C GLY A 2 -14.51 -17.28 2.13
N ASP A 3 -13.36 -17.68 1.58
CA ASP A 3 -12.54 -17.03 0.55
C ASP A 3 -12.81 -15.54 0.30
N LEU A 4 -12.16 -14.67 1.09
CA LEU A 4 -12.35 -13.22 1.07
C LEU A 4 -11.31 -12.43 0.27
N GLU A 5 -10.56 -13.05 -0.66
CA GLU A 5 -9.65 -12.28 -1.51
C GLU A 5 -9.93 -12.58 -2.99
N GLN A 6 -10.95 -11.89 -3.53
CA GLN A 6 -11.25 -11.86 -4.96
C GLN A 6 -10.13 -11.22 -5.80
N TRP A 7 -9.24 -10.45 -5.16
CA TRP A 7 -8.10 -9.77 -5.78
C TRP A 7 -7.01 -9.51 -4.75
N LYS A 8 -5.76 -9.42 -5.22
CA LYS A 8 -4.59 -9.03 -4.42
C LYS A 8 -4.33 -7.54 -4.55
N VAL A 9 -3.75 -6.95 -3.50
CA VAL A 9 -3.35 -5.53 -3.48
C VAL A 9 -1.86 -5.40 -3.24
N PHE A 10 -1.19 -4.67 -4.11
CA PHE A 10 0.20 -4.28 -3.95
C PHE A 10 0.34 -2.76 -4.02
N VAL A 11 1.33 -2.22 -3.32
CA VAL A 11 1.64 -0.79 -3.32
C VAL A 11 2.98 -0.55 -4.01
N LEU A 12 3.05 0.37 -4.99
CA LEU A 12 4.29 0.81 -5.60
C LEU A 12 4.65 2.22 -5.14
N ARG A 13 5.69 2.34 -4.31
CA ARG A 13 6.21 3.64 -3.83
C ARG A 13 7.30 4.14 -4.77
N LEU A 14 7.01 5.20 -5.53
CA LEU A 14 7.94 5.78 -6.49
C LEU A 14 8.94 6.77 -5.88
N GLY A 15 10.16 6.80 -6.41
CA GLY A 15 11.13 7.89 -6.21
C GLY A 15 11.74 7.98 -4.80
N HIS A 16 12.10 6.86 -4.19
CA HIS A 16 12.71 6.82 -2.86
C HIS A 16 14.12 7.40 -2.85
N ARG A 17 14.37 8.27 -1.87
CA ARG A 17 15.67 8.87 -1.58
C ARG A 17 16.06 8.54 -0.13
N PRO A 18 17.05 7.65 0.10
CA PRO A 18 17.50 7.27 1.43
C PRO A 18 17.79 8.44 2.36
N GLU A 19 18.35 9.54 1.85
CA GLU A 19 18.72 10.68 2.70
C GLU A 19 17.55 11.54 3.16
N ARG A 20 16.35 11.36 2.59
CA ARG A 20 15.16 12.19 2.90
C ARG A 20 13.94 11.37 3.31
N ASP A 21 13.73 10.24 2.65
CA ASP A 21 12.42 9.60 2.61
C ASP A 21 12.35 8.33 3.47
N LYS A 22 13.42 7.96 4.19
CA LYS A 22 13.50 6.76 5.07
C LYS A 22 12.23 6.58 5.90
N ARG A 23 11.87 7.60 6.68
CA ARG A 23 10.73 7.54 7.60
C ARG A 23 9.41 7.38 6.86
N ILE A 24 9.12 8.26 5.90
CA ILE A 24 7.85 8.27 5.18
C ILE A 24 7.67 7.00 4.36
N THR A 25 8.72 6.53 3.70
CA THR A 25 8.68 5.29 2.91
C THR A 25 8.43 4.07 3.80
N THR A 26 9.06 4.00 4.98
CA THR A 26 8.72 2.96 5.95
C THR A 26 7.26 3.05 6.39
N HIS A 27 6.72 4.25 6.65
CA HIS A 27 5.31 4.41 7.04
C HIS A 27 4.35 3.97 5.93
N VAL A 28 4.65 4.28 4.67
CA VAL A 28 3.87 3.79 3.52
C VAL A 28 3.75 2.26 3.56
N PHE A 29 4.85 1.53 3.76
CA PHE A 29 4.81 0.07 3.77
C PHE A 29 4.17 -0.52 5.04
N LEU A 30 4.37 0.11 6.19
CA LEU A 30 3.71 -0.33 7.42
C LEU A 30 2.19 -0.11 7.36
N VAL A 31 1.74 1.01 6.77
CA VAL A 31 0.33 1.26 6.46
C VAL A 31 -0.18 0.24 5.47
N ALA A 32 0.51 0.03 4.34
CA ALA A 32 0.11 -0.97 3.35
C ALA A 32 -0.13 -2.34 3.99
N ARG A 33 0.82 -2.82 4.80
CA ARG A 33 0.70 -4.09 5.54
C ARG A 33 -0.48 -4.07 6.50
N ALA A 34 -0.58 -3.04 7.35
CA ALA A 34 -1.61 -2.96 8.38
C ALA A 34 -3.03 -2.87 7.79
N PHE A 35 -3.17 -2.20 6.65
CA PHE A 35 -4.44 -2.00 5.94
C PHE A 35 -4.71 -3.08 4.89
N GLY A 36 -4.06 -4.25 4.99
CA GLY A 36 -4.45 -5.44 4.26
C GLY A 36 -3.82 -5.64 2.88
N ALA A 37 -2.89 -4.78 2.44
CA ALA A 37 -2.11 -5.05 1.23
C ALA A 37 -1.24 -6.32 1.40
N HIS A 38 -1.00 -7.01 0.28
CA HIS A 38 -0.28 -8.28 0.22
C HIS A 38 1.23 -8.09 0.09
N GLY A 39 1.64 -6.92 -0.38
CA GLY A 39 3.04 -6.56 -0.50
C GLY A 39 3.23 -5.17 -1.08
N ALA A 40 4.48 -4.82 -1.26
CA ALA A 40 4.87 -3.55 -1.83
C ALA A 40 6.13 -3.65 -2.68
N PHE A 41 6.22 -2.73 -3.62
CA PHE A 41 7.38 -2.44 -4.42
C PHE A 41 7.85 -1.02 -4.15
N TYR A 42 9.12 -0.76 -4.35
CA TYR A 42 9.64 0.61 -4.31
C TYR A 42 10.74 0.86 -5.32
N SER A 43 10.82 2.09 -5.82
CA SER A 43 11.79 2.51 -6.83
C SER A 43 12.56 3.74 -6.40
N GLY A 44 13.54 4.16 -7.20
CA GLY A 44 14.49 5.21 -6.85
C GLY A 44 15.82 4.58 -6.45
N GLN A 45 16.30 4.90 -5.25
CA GLN A 45 17.52 4.30 -4.70
C GLN A 45 17.16 3.19 -3.71
N ARG A 46 17.93 2.11 -3.70
CA ARG A 46 17.70 0.99 -2.78
C ARG A 46 18.08 1.38 -1.35
N ASP A 47 17.24 1.05 -0.37
CA ASP A 47 17.48 1.33 1.05
C ASP A 47 17.28 0.08 1.92
N LYS A 48 18.38 -0.54 2.33
CA LYS A 48 18.38 -1.71 3.22
C LYS A 48 17.79 -1.43 4.61
N LYS A 49 17.84 -0.19 5.11
CA LYS A 49 17.28 0.16 6.41
C LYS A 49 15.75 0.11 6.38
N VAL A 50 15.14 0.58 5.28
CA VAL A 50 13.70 0.46 5.06
C VAL A 50 13.30 -1.02 4.93
N GLU A 51 14.02 -1.78 4.09
CA GLU A 51 13.79 -3.23 3.92
C GLU A 51 13.85 -3.99 5.26
N THR A 52 14.88 -3.72 6.07
CA THR A 52 15.08 -4.36 7.38
C THR A 52 13.98 -3.98 8.36
N SER A 53 13.54 -2.73 8.37
CA SER A 53 12.50 -2.26 9.30
C SER A 53 11.17 -2.94 9.03
N VAL A 54 10.77 -3.03 7.75
CA VAL A 54 9.54 -3.73 7.36
C VAL A 54 9.64 -5.23 7.66
N LYS A 55 10.77 -5.85 7.31
CA LYS A 55 11.01 -7.28 7.59
C LYS A 55 10.88 -7.61 9.08
N LYS A 56 11.49 -6.81 9.95
CA LYS A 56 11.39 -7.00 11.42
C LYS A 56 9.94 -6.93 11.92
N VAL A 57 9.13 -6.03 11.36
CA VAL A 57 7.72 -5.94 11.71
C VAL A 57 6.98 -7.20 11.26
N VAL A 58 7.17 -7.65 10.02
CA VAL A 58 6.55 -8.89 9.51
C VAL A 58 6.95 -10.11 10.34
N GLU A 59 8.24 -10.28 10.67
CA GLU A 59 8.74 -11.42 11.45
C GLU A 59 8.24 -11.44 12.90
N THR A 60 7.84 -10.29 13.45
CA THR A 60 7.43 -10.16 14.84
C THR A 60 5.91 -10.15 14.98
N TRP A 61 5.23 -9.40 14.10
CA TRP A 61 3.80 -9.15 14.13
C TRP A 61 3.02 -10.00 13.11
N GLY A 62 3.71 -10.87 12.38
CA GLY A 62 3.14 -11.81 11.41
C GLY A 62 2.67 -11.18 10.11
N GLY A 63 1.94 -11.97 9.34
CA GLY A 63 1.24 -11.56 8.13
C GLY A 63 2.11 -11.71 6.89
N PRO A 64 1.65 -12.43 5.85
CA PRO A 64 2.38 -12.48 4.59
C PRO A 64 2.38 -11.07 3.98
N PHE A 65 3.55 -10.42 4.01
CA PHE A 65 3.77 -9.12 3.37
C PHE A 65 5.17 -9.10 2.77
N THR A 66 5.24 -8.92 1.46
CA THR A 66 6.51 -8.86 0.73
C THR A 66 6.90 -7.42 0.45
N LEU A 67 8.20 -7.14 0.44
CA LEU A 67 8.74 -5.85 0.02
C LEU A 67 9.90 -6.08 -0.94
N GLU A 68 9.81 -5.49 -2.13
CA GLU A 68 10.82 -5.66 -3.19
C GLU A 68 11.26 -4.30 -3.77
N PHE A 69 12.57 -4.15 -3.99
CA PHE A 69 13.13 -3.01 -4.71
C PHE A 69 13.10 -3.26 -6.22
N ILE A 70 12.50 -2.34 -6.98
CA ILE A 70 12.40 -2.39 -8.43
C ILE A 70 13.10 -1.18 -9.04
N LYS A 71 14.14 -1.42 -9.84
CA LYS A 71 14.81 -0.36 -10.62
C LYS A 71 13.91 0.18 -11.73
N ASP A 72 13.37 -0.72 -12.55
CA ASP A 72 12.52 -0.39 -13.68
C ASP A 72 11.03 -0.51 -13.31
N TRP A 73 10.54 0.53 -12.64
CA TRP A 73 9.15 0.60 -12.20
C TRP A 73 8.17 0.73 -13.38
N VAL A 74 8.58 1.28 -14.51
CA VAL A 74 7.74 1.37 -15.72
C VAL A 74 7.47 -0.02 -16.26
N LYS A 75 8.50 -0.86 -16.38
CA LYS A 75 8.35 -2.27 -16.77
C LYS A 75 7.45 -3.01 -15.80
N LYS A 76 7.57 -2.76 -14.50
CA LYS A 76 6.70 -3.39 -13.49
C LYS A 76 5.23 -3.01 -13.67
N ILE A 77 4.91 -1.74 -13.93
CA ILE A 77 3.53 -1.30 -14.21
C ILE A 77 2.99 -1.99 -15.47
N LYS A 78 3.75 -1.95 -16.57
CA LYS A 78 3.35 -2.59 -17.84
C LYS A 78 3.14 -4.09 -17.70
N GLN A 79 4.00 -4.76 -16.92
CA GLN A 79 3.85 -6.18 -16.64
C GLN A 79 2.58 -6.45 -15.85
N TRP A 80 2.29 -5.64 -14.82
CA TRP A 80 1.06 -5.77 -14.04
C TRP A 80 -0.21 -5.65 -14.90
N GLN A 81 -0.24 -4.69 -15.83
CA GLN A 81 -1.33 -4.55 -16.80
C GLN A 81 -1.44 -5.77 -17.72
N LYS A 82 -0.30 -6.26 -18.23
CA LYS A 82 -0.25 -7.46 -19.07
C LYS A 82 -0.77 -8.70 -18.35
N ASP A 83 -0.56 -8.79 -17.04
CA ASP A 83 -1.05 -9.87 -16.20
C ASP A 83 -2.55 -9.71 -15.83
N GLY A 84 -3.24 -8.74 -16.44
CA GLY A 84 -4.66 -8.48 -16.23
C GLY A 84 -4.99 -7.66 -14.98
N GLY A 85 -3.97 -7.15 -14.30
CA GLY A 85 -4.12 -6.29 -13.12
C GLY A 85 -4.52 -4.86 -13.48
N GLU A 86 -5.02 -4.14 -12.48
CA GLU A 86 -5.50 -2.77 -12.54
C GLU A 86 -4.52 -1.82 -11.82
N ILE A 87 -4.25 -0.68 -12.44
CA ILE A 87 -3.32 0.33 -11.95
C ILE A 87 -4.11 1.51 -11.37
N ILE A 88 -3.94 1.75 -10.07
CA ILE A 88 -4.54 2.88 -9.39
C ILE A 88 -3.45 3.84 -8.93
N HIS A 89 -3.40 5.03 -9.51
CA HIS A 89 -2.47 6.07 -9.14
C HIS A 89 -3.13 7.08 -8.20
N LEU A 90 -2.62 7.17 -6.96
CA LEU A 90 -3.09 8.15 -6.00
C LEU A 90 -2.40 9.49 -6.24
N THR A 91 -3.20 10.50 -6.60
CA THR A 91 -2.74 11.84 -6.94
C THR A 91 -3.83 12.86 -6.65
N MET A 92 -3.46 14.03 -6.11
CA MET A 92 -4.43 15.08 -5.81
C MET A 92 -5.15 15.63 -7.06
N TYR A 93 -4.61 15.37 -8.26
CA TYR A 93 -5.19 15.76 -9.55
C TYR A 93 -6.17 14.73 -10.14
N GLY A 94 -6.40 13.61 -9.46
CA GLY A 94 -7.26 12.52 -9.93
C GLY A 94 -8.75 12.78 -9.73
N LEU A 95 -9.57 11.81 -10.14
CA LEU A 95 -11.00 11.77 -9.87
C LEU A 95 -11.28 11.61 -8.36
N PRO A 96 -12.29 12.28 -7.80
CA PRO A 96 -12.63 12.15 -6.38
C PRO A 96 -12.91 10.69 -5.98
N LEU A 97 -12.30 10.26 -4.88
CA LEU A 97 -12.37 8.87 -4.39
C LEU A 97 -13.81 8.35 -4.27
N ASN A 98 -14.70 9.16 -3.70
CA ASN A 98 -16.11 8.82 -3.49
C ASN A 98 -16.89 8.58 -4.79
N GLU A 99 -16.43 9.11 -5.93
CA GLU A 99 -17.08 8.91 -7.23
C GLU A 99 -16.64 7.60 -7.92
N VAL A 100 -15.44 7.10 -7.59
CA VAL A 100 -14.81 5.99 -8.33
C VAL A 100 -14.63 4.72 -7.51
N ILE A 101 -14.63 4.80 -6.17
CA ILE A 101 -14.27 3.66 -5.31
C ILE A 101 -15.15 2.42 -5.53
N GLN A 102 -16.46 2.61 -5.74
CA GLN A 102 -17.38 1.50 -5.98
C GLN A 102 -16.96 0.69 -7.22
N LYS A 103 -16.66 1.37 -8.34
CA LYS A 103 -16.23 0.72 -9.59
C LYS A 103 -14.90 -0.02 -9.42
N ILE A 104 -13.96 0.59 -8.68
CA ILE A 104 -12.66 -0.05 -8.38
C ILE A 104 -12.86 -1.32 -7.54
N ARG A 105 -13.81 -1.29 -6.58
CA ARG A 105 -14.10 -2.44 -5.71
C ARG A 105 -14.80 -3.59 -6.44
N GLU A 106 -15.71 -3.27 -7.37
CA GLU A 106 -16.44 -4.25 -8.19
C GLU A 106 -15.54 -5.00 -9.19
N SER A 107 -14.37 -4.43 -9.50
CA SER A 107 -13.36 -5.07 -10.34
C SER A 107 -12.64 -6.22 -9.60
N ASN A 108 -12.75 -7.44 -10.14
CA ASN A 108 -12.04 -8.64 -9.66
C ASN A 108 -10.54 -8.66 -10.00
N LYS A 109 -9.99 -7.57 -10.54
CA LYS A 109 -8.57 -7.50 -10.93
C LYS A 109 -7.68 -7.21 -9.73
N ASP A 110 -6.51 -7.84 -9.72
CA ASP A 110 -5.41 -7.52 -8.83
C ASP A 110 -5.00 -6.04 -8.97
N LYS A 111 -4.81 -5.36 -7.84
CA LYS A 111 -4.66 -3.90 -7.80
C LYS A 111 -3.22 -3.50 -7.48
N LEU A 112 -2.63 -2.67 -8.32
CA LEU A 112 -1.36 -1.99 -8.04
C LEU A 112 -1.62 -0.52 -7.73
N ILE A 113 -1.52 -0.18 -6.44
CA ILE A 113 -1.71 1.18 -5.95
C ILE A 113 -0.37 1.93 -6.01
N ILE A 114 -0.27 2.93 -6.86
CA ILE A 114 0.92 3.76 -7.02
C ILE A 114 0.81 4.97 -6.12
N VAL A 115 1.83 5.17 -5.30
CA VAL A 115 2.03 6.36 -4.48
C VAL A 115 3.41 6.96 -4.78
N GLY A 116 3.51 8.29 -4.81
CA GLY A 116 4.72 8.96 -5.26
C GLY A 116 5.21 10.06 -4.31
N GLY A 117 6.48 10.44 -4.51
CA GLY A 117 7.07 11.66 -3.94
C GLY A 117 6.85 12.89 -4.82
N THR A 118 7.60 13.97 -4.56
CA THR A 118 7.33 15.37 -4.95
C THR A 118 7.00 15.66 -6.42
N LYS A 119 7.36 14.79 -7.38
CA LYS A 119 7.03 14.96 -8.80
C LYS A 119 6.90 13.61 -9.50
N VAL A 120 5.68 13.11 -9.63
CA VAL A 120 5.38 11.86 -10.35
C VAL A 120 5.47 12.10 -11.87
N PRO A 121 6.18 11.25 -12.64
CA PRO A 121 6.28 11.40 -14.10
C PRO A 121 4.94 11.24 -14.84
N LYS A 122 4.77 11.97 -15.94
CA LYS A 122 3.54 11.95 -16.78
C LYS A 122 3.13 10.54 -17.21
N VAL A 123 4.10 9.68 -17.53
CA VAL A 123 3.85 8.29 -17.96
C VAL A 123 3.05 7.49 -16.92
N VAL A 124 3.13 7.81 -15.63
CA VAL A 124 2.30 7.14 -14.60
C VAL A 124 0.82 7.49 -14.78
N TYR A 125 0.52 8.75 -15.09
CA TYR A 125 -0.86 9.18 -15.35
C TYR A 125 -1.44 8.49 -16.59
N GLU A 126 -0.63 8.32 -17.62
CA GLU A 126 -1.03 7.68 -18.89
C GLU A 126 -1.19 6.16 -18.76
N LEU A 127 -0.38 5.52 -17.91
CA LEU A 127 -0.47 4.07 -17.67
C LEU A 127 -1.52 3.69 -16.62
N ALA A 128 -1.99 4.62 -15.79
CA ALA A 128 -2.97 4.31 -14.75
C ALA A 128 -4.36 4.11 -15.35
N ASP A 129 -5.02 3.01 -14.99
CA ASP A 129 -6.44 2.80 -15.28
C ASP A 129 -7.30 3.81 -14.48
N TRP A 130 -6.83 4.15 -13.27
CA TRP A 130 -7.46 5.14 -12.41
C TRP A 130 -6.43 6.13 -11.88
N ASN A 131 -6.63 7.42 -12.16
CA ASN A 131 -5.99 8.50 -11.40
C ASN A 131 -6.99 8.96 -10.34
N VAL A 132 -6.70 8.74 -9.06
CA VAL A 132 -7.64 8.91 -7.95
C VAL A 132 -7.13 9.93 -6.95
N SER A 133 -8.02 10.83 -6.56
CA SER A 133 -7.78 11.87 -5.56
C SER A 133 -8.55 11.55 -4.29
N VAL A 134 -7.82 11.36 -3.19
CA VAL A 134 -8.43 11.25 -1.85
C VAL A 134 -8.98 12.61 -1.40
N THR A 135 -8.21 13.67 -1.67
CA THR A 135 -8.67 15.05 -1.58
C THR A 135 -7.99 15.85 -2.67
N LEU A 136 -8.64 16.91 -3.16
CA LEU A 136 -8.07 17.85 -4.12
C LEU A 136 -7.04 18.81 -3.48
N GLN A 137 -6.44 18.43 -2.34
CA GLN A 137 -5.48 19.24 -1.59
C GLN A 137 -4.15 18.48 -1.42
N PRO A 138 -3.01 19.19 -1.46
CA PRO A 138 -1.72 18.56 -1.20
C PRO A 138 -1.61 18.12 0.26
N HIS A 139 -1.35 16.84 0.49
CA HIS A 139 -1.07 16.28 1.81
C HIS A 139 0.03 15.21 1.75
N SER A 140 -0.13 14.08 2.45
CA SER A 140 0.83 12.97 2.45
C SER A 140 0.33 11.77 1.65
N GLU A 141 1.28 11.08 1.00
CA GLU A 141 1.08 9.77 0.38
C GLU A 141 0.67 8.68 1.39
N VAL A 142 1.08 8.82 2.66
CA VAL A 142 0.66 7.90 3.73
C VAL A 142 -0.82 8.09 4.02
N GLY A 143 -1.28 9.33 4.14
CA GLY A 143 -2.69 9.66 4.37
C GLY A 143 -3.57 9.23 3.20
N ALA A 144 -3.13 9.50 1.96
CA ALA A 144 -3.82 9.07 0.75
C ALA A 144 -4.00 7.54 0.74
N LEU A 145 -2.92 6.80 1.00
CA LEU A 145 -2.96 5.35 1.01
C LEU A 145 -3.87 4.79 2.11
N SER A 146 -3.80 5.33 3.33
CA SER A 146 -4.65 4.89 4.44
C SER A 146 -6.13 5.04 4.12
N VAL A 147 -6.55 6.21 3.65
CA VAL A 147 -7.97 6.48 3.33
C VAL A 147 -8.41 5.63 2.14
N PHE A 148 -7.59 5.55 1.08
CA PHE A 148 -7.92 4.72 -0.08
C PHE A 148 -8.11 3.24 0.30
N LEU A 149 -7.19 2.67 1.08
CA LEU A 149 -7.29 1.27 1.51
C LEU A 149 -8.49 1.05 2.45
N HIS A 150 -8.76 1.98 3.38
CA HIS A 150 -9.93 1.91 4.24
C HIS A 150 -11.23 1.89 3.44
N GLU A 151 -11.36 2.79 2.47
CA GLU A 151 -12.51 2.83 1.56
C GLU A 151 -12.58 1.57 0.69
N LEU A 152 -11.44 1.04 0.22
CA LEU A 152 -11.41 -0.18 -0.58
C LEU A 152 -11.89 -1.40 0.21
N TYR A 153 -11.43 -1.56 1.45
CA TYR A 153 -11.74 -2.72 2.31
C TYR A 153 -12.95 -2.51 3.23
N MET A 154 -13.57 -1.34 3.24
CA MET A 154 -14.78 -1.03 4.04
C MET A 154 -14.62 -1.37 5.53
N GLY A 155 -13.44 -1.13 6.10
CA GLY A 155 -13.15 -1.38 7.51
C GLY A 155 -12.81 -2.83 7.86
N HIS A 156 -12.89 -3.78 6.91
CA HIS A 156 -12.51 -5.18 7.15
C HIS A 156 -11.04 -5.32 7.56
N GLU A 157 -10.17 -4.43 7.10
CA GLU A 157 -8.75 -4.40 7.45
C GLU A 157 -8.51 -4.16 8.95
N LEU A 158 -9.40 -3.43 9.62
CA LEU A 158 -9.25 -3.09 11.05
C LEU A 158 -9.41 -4.28 11.99
N THR A 159 -10.01 -5.36 11.49
CA THR A 159 -10.22 -6.61 12.23
C THR A 159 -9.32 -7.75 11.75
N LYS A 160 -8.45 -7.49 10.75
CA LYS A 160 -7.59 -8.50 10.14
C LYS A 160 -6.56 -9.01 11.14
N GLY A 161 -6.63 -10.30 11.44
CA GLY A 161 -5.58 -11.02 12.15
C GLY A 161 -4.43 -11.38 11.22
N PHE A 162 -3.21 -11.36 11.74
CA PHE A 162 -2.03 -11.81 11.00
C PHE A 162 -1.65 -13.24 11.40
N LYS A 163 -1.46 -14.11 10.40
CA LYS A 163 -0.87 -15.45 10.58
C LYS A 163 0.61 -15.32 10.97
N ASP A 164 1.17 -16.33 11.63
CA ASP A 164 2.60 -16.43 11.99
C ASP A 164 3.14 -15.24 12.81
N ALA A 165 2.27 -14.52 13.51
CA ALA A 165 2.67 -13.47 14.43
C ALA A 165 3.26 -14.11 15.69
N LYS A 166 4.35 -13.54 16.22
CA LYS A 166 4.96 -13.96 17.49
C LYS A 166 4.41 -13.20 18.68
N ILE A 167 3.85 -12.01 18.42
CA ILE A 167 3.19 -11.18 19.41
C ILE A 167 1.89 -10.58 18.85
N LYS A 168 0.95 -10.29 19.74
CA LYS A 168 -0.24 -9.51 19.44
C LYS A 168 -0.57 -8.53 20.57
N ILE A 169 -1.27 -7.46 20.23
CA ILE A 169 -1.81 -6.51 21.21
C ILE A 169 -3.16 -7.01 21.70
N ILE A 170 -3.39 -6.92 23.01
CA ILE A 170 -4.73 -7.02 23.59
C ILE A 170 -5.23 -5.58 23.78
N PRO A 171 -6.34 -5.16 23.14
CA PRO A 171 -6.89 -3.82 23.33
C PRO A 171 -7.17 -3.54 24.81
N GLN A 172 -6.74 -2.39 25.29
CA GLN A 172 -6.95 -1.96 26.67
C GLN A 172 -7.55 -0.55 26.67
N ALA A 173 -8.57 -0.31 27.49
CA ALA A 173 -9.13 1.03 27.67
C ALA A 173 -8.10 2.00 28.28
N ARG A 174 -7.21 1.49 29.14
CA ARG A 174 -6.08 2.22 29.73
C ARG A 174 -4.89 1.27 29.89
N GLY A 175 -3.70 1.70 29.49
CA GLY A 175 -2.47 0.90 29.56
C GLY A 175 -2.10 0.19 28.27
N LYS A 176 -1.11 -0.71 28.34
CA LYS A 176 -0.56 -1.45 27.18
C LYS A 176 -0.40 -2.92 27.56
N LYS A 177 -0.98 -3.83 26.77
CA LYS A 177 -0.82 -5.28 26.95
C LYS A 177 -0.42 -5.95 25.65
N VAL A 178 0.75 -6.58 25.67
CA VAL A 178 1.30 -7.38 24.56
C VAL A 178 1.41 -8.82 25.06
N VAL A 179 0.97 -9.79 24.26
CA VAL A 179 1.14 -11.21 24.56
C VAL A 179 1.95 -11.87 23.45
N LYS A 180 2.78 -12.86 23.81
CA LYS A 180 3.41 -13.76 22.86
C LYS A 180 2.41 -14.82 22.42
N ILE A 181 2.44 -15.22 21.16
CA ILE A 181 1.59 -16.28 20.59
C ILE A 181 2.42 -17.23 19.73
#